data_AF-A0A428ZNR8-F1
#
_entry.id   AF-A0A428ZNR8-F1
#
_cell.length_a   1.000
_cell.length_b   1.000
_cell.length_c   1.000
_cell.angle_alpha   90.00
_cell.angle_beta   90.00
_cell.angle_gamma   90.00
#
_symmetry.space_group_name_H-M   'P 1'
#
loop_
_entity.id
_entity.type
_entity.pdbx_description
1 polymer ?
#
loop_
_entity_poly.entity_id
_entity_poly.type
_entity_poly.pdbx_seq_one_letter_code
_entity_poly.pdbx_strand_id
1 'polypeptide(L)'
;MIGANPRAKAIANALDPVVGQADLVVVCAEDYSAVPDVPAGPDIVNLTSGTTEEAIEAAKRFPGRYLDGALMAHPEHVGRAETVLVYSGSPEVFARHEKPLPGLVRPRTSGRIQRRHRSTTRRC
;
A
#
# COMPACT_ATOMS: atom_id res chain seq x y z
N MET A 1 -12.11 -22.76 12.88
CA MET A 1 -12.46 -21.80 11.80
C MET A 1 -12.97 -20.54 12.46
N ILE A 2 -12.12 -19.53 12.61
CA ILE A 2 -12.51 -18.23 13.17
C ILE A 2 -13.35 -17.51 12.11
N GLY A 3 -14.54 -17.07 12.52
CA GLY A 3 -15.57 -16.51 11.65
C GLY A 3 -15.07 -15.33 10.84
N ALA A 4 -15.57 -15.22 9.61
CA ALA A 4 -15.29 -14.10 8.72
C ALA A 4 -15.46 -12.78 9.48
N ASN A 5 -14.39 -12.00 9.57
CA ASN A 5 -14.43 -10.69 10.21
C ASN A 5 -15.51 -9.84 9.52
N PRO A 6 -16.57 -9.39 10.22
CA PRO A 6 -17.66 -8.64 9.60
C PRO A 6 -17.16 -7.35 8.93
N ARG A 7 -16.02 -6.80 9.38
CA ARG A 7 -15.37 -5.66 8.74
C ARG A 7 -14.71 -6.01 7.41
N ALA A 8 -14.12 -7.20 7.27
CA ALA A 8 -13.61 -7.66 5.98
C ALA A 8 -14.73 -7.70 4.93
N LYS A 9 -15.91 -8.20 5.32
CA LYS A 9 -17.10 -8.21 4.45
C LYS A 9 -17.57 -6.79 4.11
N ALA A 10 -17.57 -5.88 5.08
CA ALA A 10 -17.94 -4.48 4.84
C ALA A 10 -16.98 -3.78 3.86
N ILE A 11 -15.66 -4.00 4.01
CA ILE A 11 -14.65 -3.45 3.11
C ILE A 11 -14.79 -4.08 1.72
N ALA A 12 -14.99 -5.40 1.62
CA ALA A 12 -15.21 -6.06 0.34
C ALA A 12 -16.44 -5.50 -0.41
N ASN A 13 -17.56 -5.29 0.29
CA ASN A 13 -18.75 -4.69 -0.29
C ASN A 13 -18.53 -3.24 -0.75
N ALA A 14 -17.70 -2.48 -0.03
CA ALA A 14 -17.33 -1.12 -0.44
C ALA A 14 -16.41 -1.12 -1.67
N LEU A 15 -15.62 -2.18 -1.87
CA LEU A 15 -14.74 -2.34 -3.02
C LEU A 15 -15.48 -2.80 -4.27
N ASP A 16 -16.53 -3.60 -4.15
CA ASP A 16 -17.30 -4.18 -5.26
C ASP A 16 -17.64 -3.18 -6.39
N PRO A 17 -18.17 -1.96 -6.12
CA PRO A 17 -18.50 -1.00 -7.18
C PRO A 17 -17.28 -0.31 -7.82
N VAL A 18 -16.11 -0.33 -7.17
CA VAL A 18 -14.88 0.36 -7.64
C VAL A 18 -13.87 -0.58 -8.29
N VAL A 19 -14.06 -1.89 -8.15
CA VAL A 19 -13.26 -2.90 -8.85
C VAL A 19 -13.41 -2.70 -10.36
N GLY A 20 -12.28 -2.45 -11.04
CA GLY A 20 -12.23 -2.19 -12.48
C GLY A 20 -12.35 -0.73 -12.91
N GLN A 21 -12.61 0.19 -11.97
CA GLN A 21 -12.62 1.64 -12.23
C GLN A 21 -11.44 2.37 -11.56
N ALA A 22 -10.91 1.81 -10.48
CA ALA A 22 -9.77 2.36 -9.76
C ALA A 22 -8.46 1.66 -10.16
N ASP A 23 -7.41 2.45 -10.39
CA ASP A 23 -6.04 1.94 -10.62
C ASP A 23 -5.30 1.66 -9.30
N LEU A 24 -5.77 2.23 -8.18
CA LEU A 24 -5.18 2.12 -6.85
C LEU A 24 -6.26 2.03 -5.78
N VAL A 25 -6.10 1.08 -4.86
CA VAL A 25 -6.92 0.94 -3.65
C VAL A 25 -6.03 1.09 -2.43
N VAL A 26 -6.40 2.01 -1.53
CA VAL A 26 -5.75 2.19 -0.24
C VAL A 26 -6.62 1.56 0.84
N VAL A 27 -6.08 0.60 1.58
CA VAL A 27 -6.75 -0.10 2.69
C VAL A 27 -6.14 0.36 4.00
N CYS A 28 -6.96 0.82 4.94
CA CYS A 28 -6.57 1.11 6.31
C CYS A 28 -7.58 0.44 7.23
N ALA A 29 -7.20 -0.72 7.79
CA ALA A 29 -8.04 -1.51 8.68
C ALA A 29 -7.44 -1.58 10.09
N GLU A 30 -8.21 -2.12 11.03
CA GLU A 30 -7.76 -2.30 12.42
C GLU A 30 -6.71 -3.40 12.55
N ASP A 31 -6.88 -4.50 11.79
CA ASP A 31 -5.97 -5.64 11.76
C ASP A 31 -5.99 -6.31 10.37
N TYR A 32 -5.00 -7.18 10.13
CA TYR A 32 -4.85 -7.88 8.85
C TYR A 32 -5.97 -8.89 8.54
N SER A 33 -6.74 -9.33 9.54
CA SER A 33 -7.90 -10.21 9.34
C SER A 33 -9.08 -9.46 8.70
N ALA A 34 -9.11 -8.14 8.85
CA ALA A 34 -10.09 -7.27 8.21
C ALA A 34 -9.74 -6.91 6.76
N VAL A 35 -8.53 -7.23 6.26
CA VAL A 35 -8.13 -6.94 4.88
C VAL A 35 -8.76 -7.99 3.95
N PRO A 36 -9.75 -7.61 3.11
CA PRO A 36 -10.40 -8.57 2.23
C PRO A 36 -9.51 -8.92 1.04
N ASP A 37 -9.84 -10.04 0.38
CA ASP A 37 -9.29 -10.32 -0.94
C ASP A 37 -9.88 -9.33 -1.95
N VAL A 38 -9.01 -8.61 -2.65
CA VAL A 38 -9.37 -7.67 -3.71
C VAL A 38 -9.21 -8.37 -5.07
N PRO A 39 -10.22 -8.29 -5.96
CA PRO A 39 -10.12 -8.85 -7.31
C PRO A 39 -8.95 -8.28 -8.10
N ALA A 40 -8.60 -8.95 -9.20
CA ALA A 40 -7.57 -8.46 -10.12
C ALA A 40 -7.98 -7.11 -10.75
N GLY A 41 -7.03 -6.20 -10.89
CA GLY A 41 -7.25 -4.86 -11.45
C GLY A 41 -6.38 -3.82 -10.75
N PRO A 42 -6.83 -3.27 -9.60
CA PRO A 42 -6.10 -2.21 -8.91
C PRO A 42 -4.79 -2.69 -8.28
N ASP A 43 -3.83 -1.77 -8.16
CA ASP A 43 -2.73 -1.91 -7.20
C ASP A 43 -3.26 -1.67 -5.78
N ILE A 44 -2.65 -2.30 -4.79
CA ILE A 44 -3.11 -2.27 -3.40
C ILE A 44 -2.02 -1.68 -2.51
N VAL A 45 -2.41 -0.65 -1.76
CA VAL A 45 -1.58 -0.06 -0.69
C VAL A 45 -2.28 -0.34 0.64
N ASN A 46 -1.68 -1.16 1.49
CA ASN A 46 -2.20 -1.45 2.82
C ASN A 46 -1.46 -0.63 3.88
N LEU A 47 -2.20 0.17 4.65
CA LEU A 47 -1.69 0.97 5.77
C LEU A 47 -2.06 0.38 7.15
N THR A 48 -2.52 -0.87 7.16
CA THR A 48 -2.92 -1.57 8.38
C THR A 48 -1.69 -1.88 9.23
N SER A 49 -1.78 -1.54 10.51
CA SER A 49 -0.73 -1.87 11.47
C SER A 49 -0.76 -3.37 11.78
N GLY A 50 0.41 -4.00 11.86
CA GLY A 50 0.53 -5.42 12.20
C GLY A 50 1.98 -5.91 12.14
N THR A 51 2.13 -7.22 12.08
CA THR A 51 3.42 -7.91 12.08
C THR A 51 3.99 -8.11 10.68
N THR A 52 5.31 -8.33 10.59
CA THR A 52 5.98 -8.61 9.32
C THR A 52 5.44 -9.88 8.66
N GLU A 53 5.14 -10.91 9.45
CA GLU A 53 4.56 -12.17 9.00
C GLU A 53 3.20 -11.95 8.34
N GLU A 54 2.32 -11.14 8.96
CA GLU A 54 1.02 -10.79 8.39
C GLU A 54 1.16 -10.02 7.07
N ALA A 55 2.11 -9.08 7.00
CA ALA A 55 2.41 -8.34 5.77
C ALA A 55 2.90 -9.25 4.63
N ILE A 56 3.72 -10.25 4.94
CA ILE A 56 4.18 -11.25 3.96
C ILE A 56 3.02 -12.12 3.48
N GLU A 57 2.17 -12.61 4.39
CA GLU A 57 0.98 -13.40 4.00
C GLU A 57 -0.03 -12.56 3.21
N ALA A 58 -0.15 -11.26 3.49
CA ALA A 58 -0.94 -10.34 2.68
C ALA A 58 -0.35 -10.15 1.28
N ALA A 59 0.97 -9.96 1.18
CA ALA A 59 1.64 -9.79 -0.12
C ALA A 59 1.47 -11.01 -1.04
N LYS A 60 1.40 -12.23 -0.48
CA LYS A 60 1.15 -13.46 -1.24
C LYS A 60 -0.23 -13.49 -1.92
N ARG A 61 -1.23 -12.82 -1.33
CA ARG A 61 -2.59 -12.72 -1.91
C ARG A 61 -2.62 -11.86 -3.17
N PHE A 62 -1.63 -10.98 -3.34
CA PHE A 62 -1.62 -9.93 -4.36
C PHE A 62 -0.25 -9.83 -5.07
N PRO A 63 0.20 -10.90 -5.76
CA PRO A 63 1.55 -10.97 -6.31
C PRO A 63 1.80 -9.85 -7.34
N GLY A 64 2.85 -9.05 -7.10
CA GLY A 64 3.28 -7.98 -7.99
C GLY A 64 2.42 -6.71 -7.97
N ARG A 65 1.39 -6.63 -7.11
CA ARG A 65 0.47 -5.49 -7.02
C ARG A 65 0.28 -4.95 -5.60
N TYR A 66 1.10 -5.39 -4.66
CA TYR A 66 0.97 -5.06 -3.24
C TYR A 66 2.10 -4.19 -2.73
N LEU A 67 1.72 -3.16 -1.98
CA LEU A 67 2.60 -2.31 -1.20
C LEU A 67 2.06 -2.24 0.23
N ASP A 68 2.89 -2.61 1.18
CA ASP A 68 2.63 -2.46 2.60
C ASP A 68 3.19 -1.13 3.09
N GLY A 69 2.46 -0.45 3.96
CA GLY A 69 2.80 0.88 4.45
C GLY A 69 2.58 1.02 5.95
N ALA A 70 3.53 1.65 6.63
CA ALA A 70 3.41 2.00 8.04
C ALA A 70 3.43 3.52 8.21
N LEU A 71 2.35 4.06 8.80
CA LEU A 71 2.28 5.47 9.21
C LEU A 71 3.05 5.64 10.53
N MET A 72 4.20 6.31 10.47
CA MET A 72 5.00 6.64 11.67
C MET A 72 4.55 7.96 12.29
N ALA A 73 3.24 8.16 12.38
CA ALA A 73 2.62 9.36 12.92
C ALA A 73 1.18 9.04 13.33
N HIS A 74 0.57 9.96 14.08
CA HIS A 74 -0.87 9.86 14.33
C HIS A 74 -1.69 10.30 13.11
N PRO A 75 -2.90 9.75 12.89
CA PRO A 75 -3.73 10.03 11.71
C PRO A 75 -4.00 11.52 11.45
N GLU A 76 -4.07 12.36 12.47
CA GLU A 76 -4.27 13.81 12.35
C GLU A 76 -3.09 14.55 11.68
N HIS A 77 -1.98 13.86 11.48
CA HIS A 77 -0.82 14.38 10.78
C HIS A 77 -0.82 14.01 9.28
N VAL A 78 -1.75 13.17 8.80
CA VAL A 78 -1.84 12.87 7.35
C VAL A 78 -2.01 14.17 6.56
N GLY A 79 -1.25 14.32 5.47
CA GLY A 79 -1.18 15.52 4.63
C GLY A 79 -0.12 16.54 5.08
N ARG A 80 0.50 16.37 6.25
CA ARG A 80 1.61 17.22 6.71
C ARG A 80 2.95 16.74 6.17
N ALA A 81 3.87 17.67 5.93
CA ALA A 81 5.19 17.37 5.34
C ALA A 81 6.10 16.58 6.28
N GLU A 82 5.86 16.68 7.59
CA GLU A 82 6.61 16.01 8.65
C GLU A 82 6.18 14.54 8.84
N THR A 83 5.02 14.18 8.28
CA THR A 83 4.48 12.84 8.39
C THR A 83 5.33 11.90 7.53
N VAL A 84 5.66 10.75 8.09
CA VAL A 84 6.50 9.75 7.43
C VAL A 84 5.68 8.48 7.23
N LEU A 85 5.55 8.07 5.96
CA LEU A 85 5.08 6.75 5.60
C LEU A 85 6.26 5.91 5.14
N VAL A 86 6.40 4.74 5.75
CA VAL A 86 7.39 3.75 5.32
C VAL A 86 6.68 2.72 4.45
N TYR A 87 7.18 2.48 3.24
CA TYR A 87 6.63 1.46 2.35
C TYR A 87 7.59 0.28 2.15
N SER A 88 6.99 -0.90 1.96
CA SER A 88 7.63 -2.19 1.69
C SER A 88 6.79 -2.99 0.70
N GLY A 89 7.39 -3.64 -0.31
CA GLY A 89 6.62 -4.42 -1.30
C GLY A 89 7.11 -4.21 -2.73
N SER A 90 6.20 -4.24 -3.70
CA SER A 90 6.54 -4.12 -5.13
C SER A 90 7.13 -2.73 -5.46
N PRO A 91 8.38 -2.68 -5.97
CA PRO A 91 8.97 -1.43 -6.45
C PRO A 91 8.21 -0.82 -7.63
N GLU A 92 7.60 -1.65 -8.47
CA GLU A 92 6.85 -1.23 -9.66
C GLU A 92 5.57 -0.50 -9.26
N VAL A 93 4.85 -1.01 -8.25
CA VAL A 93 3.67 -0.36 -7.68
C VAL A 93 4.04 0.98 -7.06
N PHE A 94 5.12 1.01 -6.26
CA PHE A 94 5.60 2.25 -5.66
C PHE A 94 5.96 3.30 -6.72
N ALA A 95 6.67 2.90 -7.78
CA ALA A 95 7.05 3.81 -8.87
C ALA A 95 5.84 4.31 -9.67
N ARG A 96 4.84 3.46 -9.91
CA ARG A 96 3.61 3.83 -10.63
C ARG A 96 2.81 4.91 -9.89
N HIS A 97 2.78 4.82 -8.56
CA HIS A 97 1.97 5.69 -7.70
C HIS A 97 2.81 6.72 -6.91
N GLU A 98 4.08 6.95 -7.30
CA GLU A 98 4.98 7.89 -6.62
C GLU A 98 4.48 9.34 -6.65
N LYS A 99 3.60 9.72 -7.60
CA LYS A 99 3.01 11.07 -7.69
C LYS A 99 1.77 11.30 -6.81
N PRO A 100 0.81 10.36 -6.68
CA PRO A 100 -0.31 10.51 -5.74
C PRO A 100 0.07 10.28 -4.27
N LEU A 101 1.04 9.41 -3.95
CA LEU A 101 1.44 9.11 -2.56
C LEU A 101 1.97 10.33 -1.75
N PRO A 102 2.71 11.30 -2.33
CA PRO A 102 3.12 12.54 -1.66
C PRO A 102 1.97 13.44 -1.21
N GLY A 103 0.79 13.34 -1.84
CA GLY A 103 -0.41 14.07 -1.40
C GLY A 103 -0.98 13.53 -0.09
N LEU A 104 -0.65 12.29 0.27
CA LEU A 104 -0.98 11.70 1.56
C LEU A 104 0.10 12.01 2.59
N VAL A 105 1.37 11.69 2.29
CA VAL A 105 2.48 11.76 3.27
C VAL A 105 3.82 11.75 2.51
N ARG A 106 4.91 12.29 3.10
CA ARG A 106 6.26 12.18 2.50
C ARG A 106 6.70 10.71 2.43
N PRO A 107 6.89 10.14 1.23
CA PRO A 107 7.21 8.73 1.11
C PRO A 107 8.67 8.46 1.50
N ARG A 108 8.89 7.49 2.39
CA ARG A 108 10.20 6.88 2.63
C ARG A 108 10.11 5.40 2.37
N THR A 109 11.06 4.86 1.62
CA THR A 109 11.14 3.41 1.39
C THR A 109 12.13 2.79 2.36
N SER A 110 11.73 1.71 3.04
CA SER A 110 12.66 0.87 3.80
C SER A 110 13.56 0.12 2.80
N GLY A 111 14.86 0.35 2.82
CA GLY A 111 15.74 0.16 1.67
C GLY A 111 15.91 -1.27 1.12
N ARG A 112 15.66 -1.42 -0.19
CA ARG A 112 16.56 -2.08 -1.18
C ARG A 112 16.38 -1.46 -2.58
N ILE A 113 16.00 -0.18 -2.63
CA ILE A 113 16.05 0.60 -3.87
C ILE A 113 17.49 1.06 -4.02
N GLN A 114 18.31 0.25 -4.67
CA GLN A 114 19.43 0.81 -5.42
C GLN A 114 18.77 1.82 -6.36
N ARG A 115 18.80 3.10 -5.99
CA ARG A 115 18.61 4.18 -6.96
C ARG A 115 19.68 3.93 -8.01
N ARG A 116 19.39 3.11 -9.03
CA ARG A 116 20.04 3.23 -10.32
C ARG A 116 19.56 4.57 -10.84
N HIS A 117 20.25 5.59 -10.35
CA HIS A 117 20.47 6.83 -11.03
C HIS A 117 20.96 6.42 -12.43
N ARG A 118 20.02 6.24 -13.36
CA ARG A 118 20.36 6.30 -14.77
C ARG A 118 20.70 7.76 -15.00
N SER A 119 21.97 8.07 -14.74
CA SER A 119 22.66 9.24 -15.25
C SER A 119 22.69 9.08 -16.77
N THR A 120 21.55 9.29 -17.42
CA THR A 120 21.49 9.67 -18.83
C THR A 120 21.88 11.14 -18.91
N THR A 121 23.14 11.43 -18.62
CA THR A 121 23.83 12.60 -19.17
C THR A 121 24.70 12.06 -20.28
N ARG A 122 24.16 12.25 -21.49
CA ARG A 122 24.84 12.10 -22.76
C ARG A 122 26.22 12.76 -22.69
N ARG A 123 27.21 12.05 -23.22
CA ARG A 123 28.41 12.64 -23.82
C ARG A 123 28.00 13.83 -24.69
N CYS A 124 28.64 14.97 -24.46
CA CYS A 124 29.29 15.80 -25.47
C CYS A 124 30.36 16.61 -24.76
#